data_AF-A0A8K0L0G3-F1
#
_entry.id   AF-A0A8K0L0G3-F1
#
_cell.length_a   1.000
_cell.length_b   1.000
_cell.length_c   1.000
_cell.angle_alpha   90.00
_cell.angle_beta   90.00
_cell.angle_gamma   90.00
#
_symmetry.space_group_name_H-M   'P 1'
#
loop_
_entity.id
_entity.type
_entity.pdbx_description
1 polymer ?
#
loop_
_entity_poly.entity_id
_entity_poly.type
_entity_poly.pdbx_seq_one_letter_code
_entity_poly.pdbx_strand_id
1 'polypeptide(L)'
;MMGFFSRVWWLCRKLCLYGCLASTAFTIFIIACGYFLALKPYEDGLEYEGYVRNQIKEYTSDFTSKSPPNLGYDKHVTDPLIRDADQLWAPTYNTPLGLHNGHFLGAVRGYGKREGKQSWVFVGGTNPDMGFWSLPVAVARANGSCVDPPAMCEGYTAGYQRLVDQQRANKTAQLSKTKFFFADCDVSPAICDYWAANPSMMVHVETMKPCQFMTDHYEGERPRLVYLCSVKWTYIALPIEKMPFNRKVWIADKLVPAFPSEYEQLRAMVWYDGVVQALEEFNSTTTDYYDASEAIPLPEPEIDLGVEGKYDSLQSVGQDLAKGYMRLRGKITGQRVNETGKYDSDRPFM
;
A
#
# COMPACT_ATOMS: atom_id res chain seq x y z
N MET A 1 38.21 0.56 -63.59
CA MET A 1 37.13 0.14 -62.67
C MET A 1 37.46 0.29 -61.17
N MET A 2 38.69 0.63 -60.76
CA MET A 2 39.05 0.81 -59.33
C MET A 2 38.36 2.00 -58.62
N GLY A 3 37.92 3.04 -59.34
CA GLY A 3 37.30 4.22 -58.72
C GLY A 3 35.87 4.03 -58.21
N PHE A 4 35.14 3.01 -58.69
CA PHE A 4 33.74 2.80 -58.33
C PHE A 4 33.60 2.19 -56.93
N PHE A 5 34.38 1.15 -56.62
CA PHE A 5 34.36 0.47 -55.31
C PHE A 5 34.77 1.38 -54.15
N SER A 6 35.74 2.29 -54.36
CA SER A 6 36.17 3.26 -53.35
C SER A 6 35.05 4.25 -53.00
N ARG A 7 34.29 4.73 -53.99
CA ARG A 7 33.15 5.63 -53.77
C ARG A 7 32.00 4.94 -53.05
N VAL A 8 31.68 3.70 -53.42
CA VAL A 8 30.63 2.92 -52.76
C VAL A 8 30.98 2.64 -51.30
N TRP A 9 32.22 2.23 -51.03
CA TRP A 9 32.68 1.97 -49.66
C TRP A 9 32.65 3.22 -48.78
N TRP A 10 33.06 4.38 -49.32
CA TRP A 10 32.99 5.66 -48.61
C TRP A 10 31.55 6.09 -48.31
N LEU A 11 30.62 5.90 -49.25
CA LEU A 11 29.19 6.17 -49.04
C LEU A 11 28.60 5.24 -47.98
N CYS A 12 28.88 3.93 -48.03
CA CYS A 12 28.45 2.97 -47.02
C CYS A 12 28.96 3.33 -45.62
N ARG A 13 30.23 3.72 -45.50
CA ARG A 13 30.81 4.14 -44.20
C ARG A 13 30.13 5.40 -43.67
N LYS A 14 29.83 6.38 -44.52
CA LYS A 14 29.10 7.59 -44.13
C LYS A 14 27.67 7.28 -43.69
N LEU A 15 26.95 6.47 -44.46
CA LEU A 15 25.58 6.06 -44.10
C LEU A 15 25.55 5.28 -42.79
N CYS A 16 26.52 4.40 -42.55
CA CYS A 16 26.65 3.67 -41.28
C CYS A 16 26.89 4.65 -40.11
N LEU A 17 27.81 5.61 -40.26
CA LEU A 17 28.09 6.61 -39.23
C LEU A 17 26.88 7.50 -38.94
N TYR A 18 26.16 7.95 -39.98
CA TYR A 18 24.92 8.70 -39.80
C TYR A 18 23.82 7.85 -39.15
N GLY A 19 23.71 6.57 -39.51
CA GLY A 19 22.77 5.64 -38.90
C GLY A 19 23.05 5.42 -37.40
N CYS A 20 24.32 5.22 -37.03
CA CYS A 20 24.73 5.12 -35.63
C CYS A 20 24.43 6.41 -34.86
N LEU A 21 24.80 7.58 -35.40
CA LEU A 21 24.53 8.86 -34.75
C LEU A 21 23.02 9.13 -34.58
N ALA A 22 22.22 8.84 -35.61
CA ALA A 22 20.77 8.99 -35.55
C ALA A 22 20.14 8.05 -34.53
N SER A 23 20.59 6.79 -34.48
CA SER A 23 20.14 5.80 -33.49
C SER A 23 20.50 6.23 -32.07
N THR A 24 21.74 6.66 -31.81
CA THR A 24 22.13 7.14 -30.47
C THR A 24 21.37 8.40 -30.06
N ALA A 25 21.20 9.36 -30.97
CA ALA A 25 20.42 10.57 -30.70
C ALA A 25 18.95 10.22 -30.36
N PHE A 26 18.35 9.28 -31.09
CA PHE A 26 16.99 8.80 -30.81
C PHE A 26 16.89 8.09 -29.46
N THR A 27 17.87 7.25 -29.10
CA THR A 27 17.92 6.60 -27.78
C THR A 27 18.06 7.62 -26.65
N ILE A 28 18.95 8.61 -26.79
CA ILE A 28 19.11 9.69 -25.80
C ILE A 28 17.81 10.49 -25.68
N PHE A 29 17.16 10.79 -26.81
CA PHE A 29 15.87 11.49 -26.80
C PHE A 29 14.79 10.69 -26.06
N ILE A 30 14.66 9.39 -26.30
CA ILE A 30 13.72 8.52 -25.57
C ILE A 30 14.03 8.51 -24.08
N ILE A 31 15.30 8.35 -23.68
CA ILE A 31 15.70 8.33 -22.27
C ILE A 31 15.39 9.68 -21.61
N ALA A 32 15.72 10.79 -22.28
CA ALA A 32 15.43 12.13 -21.78
C ALA A 32 13.92 12.36 -21.65
N CYS A 33 13.12 11.97 -22.65
CA CYS A 33 11.66 12.02 -22.57
C CYS A 33 11.14 11.16 -21.41
N GLY A 34 11.63 9.93 -21.24
CA GLY A 34 11.24 9.08 -20.11
C GLY A 34 11.58 9.71 -18.75
N TYR A 35 12.77 10.30 -18.62
CA TYR A 35 13.19 10.99 -17.40
C TYR A 35 12.30 12.21 -17.10
N PHE A 36 12.12 13.12 -18.06
CA PHE A 36 11.37 14.36 -17.83
C PHE A 36 9.86 14.18 -17.77
N LEU A 37 9.31 13.17 -18.45
CA LEU A 37 7.88 12.92 -18.48
C LEU A 37 7.41 11.95 -17.40
N ALA A 38 8.24 11.00 -16.94
CA ALA A 38 7.80 10.02 -15.95
C ALA A 38 8.59 10.09 -14.63
N LEU A 39 9.92 10.01 -14.69
CA LEU A 39 10.71 9.87 -13.47
C LEU A 39 10.75 11.16 -12.64
N LYS A 40 10.99 12.30 -13.28
CA LYS A 40 11.11 13.58 -12.57
C LYS A 40 9.81 14.00 -11.86
N PRO A 41 8.62 13.98 -12.50
CA PRO A 41 7.38 14.29 -11.79
C PRO A 41 7.12 13.34 -10.61
N TYR A 42 7.50 12.07 -10.75
CA TYR A 42 7.39 11.10 -9.67
C TYR A 42 8.36 11.43 -8.51
N GLU A 43 9.61 11.79 -8.80
CA GLU A 43 10.59 12.26 -7.80
C GLU A 43 10.10 13.53 -7.08
N ASP A 44 9.63 14.53 -7.84
CA ASP A 44 9.07 15.78 -7.31
C ASP A 44 7.86 15.51 -6.40
N GLY A 45 6.99 14.55 -6.78
CA GLY A 45 5.86 14.11 -5.96
C GLY A 45 6.26 13.45 -4.64
N LEU A 46 7.30 12.60 -4.66
CA LEU A 46 7.85 12.01 -3.43
C LEU A 46 8.53 13.04 -2.53
N GLU A 47 9.22 14.02 -3.12
CA GLU A 47 9.82 15.13 -2.37
C GLU A 47 8.75 15.97 -1.69
N TYR A 48 7.66 16.30 -2.41
CA TYR A 48 6.51 17.01 -1.86
C TYR A 48 5.81 16.21 -0.75
N GLU A 49 5.59 14.91 -0.95
CA GLU A 49 5.05 14.03 0.09
C GLU A 49 5.91 14.07 1.36
N GLY A 50 7.24 13.99 1.20
CA GLY A 50 8.21 14.10 2.28
C GLY A 50 8.15 15.45 3.00
N TYR A 51 8.01 16.54 2.24
CA TYR A 51 7.84 17.89 2.75
C TYR A 51 6.59 18.03 3.62
N VAL A 52 5.41 17.66 3.10
CA VAL A 52 4.13 17.72 3.84
C VAL A 52 4.19 16.83 5.08
N ARG A 53 4.74 15.60 4.97
CA ARG A 53 4.87 14.69 6.11
C ARG A 53 5.72 15.30 7.23
N ASN A 54 6.83 15.96 6.89
CA ASN A 54 7.69 16.61 7.88
C ASN A 54 6.97 17.78 8.54
N GLN A 55 6.22 18.58 7.77
CA GLN A 55 5.41 19.66 8.33
C GLN A 55 4.30 19.16 9.25
N ILE A 56 3.63 18.04 8.96
CA ILE A 56 2.64 17.46 9.87
C ILE A 56 3.28 17.08 11.20
N LYS A 57 4.51 16.52 11.18
CA LYS A 57 5.24 16.19 12.41
C LYS A 57 5.57 17.45 13.22
N GLU A 58 6.08 18.49 12.56
CA GLU A 58 6.40 19.78 13.18
C GLU A 58 5.15 20.46 13.74
N TYR A 59 4.07 20.52 12.96
CA TYR A 59 2.79 21.08 13.38
C TYR A 59 2.22 20.35 14.60
N THR A 60 2.29 19.01 14.60
CA THR A 60 1.85 18.19 15.75
C THR A 60 2.70 18.46 16.99
N SER A 61 4.01 18.63 16.85
CA SER A 61 4.87 19.01 17.99
C SER A 61 4.59 20.43 18.47
N ASP A 62 4.38 21.38 17.57
CA ASP A 62 4.17 22.79 17.90
C ASP A 62 2.82 23.02 18.60
N PHE A 63 1.79 22.27 18.22
CA PHE A 63 0.48 22.30 18.89
C PHE A 63 0.58 21.90 20.37
N THR A 64 1.51 21.01 20.72
CA THR A 64 1.78 20.67 22.11
C THR A 64 2.57 21.77 22.86
N SER A 65 3.21 22.68 22.12
CA SER A 65 4.08 23.74 22.63
C SER A 65 3.40 25.10 22.82
N LYS A 66 2.06 25.20 22.90
CA LYS A 66 1.28 26.43 23.21
C LYS A 66 1.57 27.69 22.35
N SER A 67 2.48 27.65 21.39
CA SER A 67 2.76 28.75 20.48
C SER A 67 1.88 28.58 19.24
N PRO A 68 1.24 29.65 18.74
CA PRO A 68 0.44 29.55 17.54
C PRO A 68 1.35 29.13 16.37
N PRO A 69 0.93 28.15 15.55
CA PRO A 69 1.71 27.68 14.41
C PRO A 69 2.04 28.84 13.47
N ASN A 70 3.28 28.88 12.98
CA ASN A 70 3.72 29.87 11.98
C ASN A 70 2.84 29.80 10.72
N LEU A 71 2.56 30.95 10.10
CA LEU A 71 1.71 31.11 8.90
C LEU A 71 2.32 30.54 7.59
N GLY A 72 3.25 29.57 7.68
CA GLY A 72 4.00 29.01 6.55
C GLY A 72 3.76 27.54 6.25
N TYR A 73 2.81 26.89 6.93
CA TYR A 73 2.47 25.49 6.67
C TYR A 73 1.64 25.34 5.39
N ASP A 74 1.84 24.21 4.73
CA ASP A 74 1.05 23.81 3.59
C ASP A 74 -0.43 23.62 3.96
N LYS A 75 -1.33 23.87 2.99
CA LYS A 75 -2.78 23.79 3.21
C LYS A 75 -3.22 22.39 3.68
N HIS A 76 -2.58 21.33 3.20
CA HIS A 76 -2.91 19.95 3.58
C HIS A 76 -2.49 19.63 5.02
N VAL A 77 -1.65 20.47 5.63
CA VAL A 77 -1.28 20.39 7.05
C VAL A 77 -2.30 21.13 7.92
N THR A 78 -2.66 22.35 7.52
CA THR A 78 -3.56 23.21 8.30
C THR A 78 -5.02 22.83 8.17
N ASP A 79 -5.42 22.32 7.00
CA ASP A 79 -6.77 21.90 6.66
C ASP A 79 -6.73 20.59 5.86
N PRO A 80 -6.38 19.46 6.52
CA PRO A 80 -6.32 18.17 5.84
C PRO A 80 -7.71 17.77 5.35
N LEU A 81 -7.73 17.06 4.21
CA LEU A 81 -8.97 16.60 3.57
C LEU A 81 -9.87 15.80 4.53
N ILE A 82 -9.25 14.93 5.33
CA ILE A 82 -9.89 14.22 6.44
C ILE A 82 -9.10 14.49 7.71
N ARG A 83 -9.77 15.01 8.72
CA ARG A 83 -9.24 15.26 10.07
C ARG A 83 -9.32 14.00 10.91
N ASP A 84 -8.33 13.82 11.78
CA ASP A 84 -8.26 12.73 12.77
C ASP A 84 -8.26 11.29 12.19
N ALA A 85 -8.03 11.14 10.88
CA ALA A 85 -7.71 9.86 10.26
C ALA A 85 -6.21 9.80 9.96
N ASP A 86 -5.62 8.60 10.07
CA ASP A 86 -4.20 8.41 9.77
C ASP A 86 -3.98 8.47 8.25
N GLN A 87 -3.16 9.42 7.79
CA GLN A 87 -2.74 9.52 6.39
C GLN A 87 -1.80 8.38 6.03
N LEU A 88 -2.03 7.77 4.87
CA LEU A 88 -1.11 6.82 4.27
C LEU A 88 -0.10 7.53 3.36
N TRP A 89 1.10 6.96 3.40
CA TRP A 89 2.30 7.54 2.85
C TRP A 89 2.97 6.50 1.96
N ALA A 90 3.36 6.84 0.73
CA ALA A 90 3.85 5.86 -0.25
C ALA A 90 5.07 5.04 0.24
N PRO A 91 6.05 5.61 0.97
CA PRO A 91 7.17 4.85 1.50
C PRO A 91 6.81 3.93 2.68
N THR A 92 5.69 4.17 3.38
CA THR A 92 5.44 3.55 4.71
C THR A 92 4.03 2.99 4.92
N TYR A 93 3.12 3.02 3.94
CA TYR A 93 1.72 2.57 4.08
C TYR A 93 1.59 1.10 4.53
N ASN A 94 2.57 0.25 4.22
CA ASN A 94 2.58 -1.15 4.67
C ASN A 94 2.48 -1.28 6.19
N THR A 95 3.14 -0.40 6.95
CA THR A 95 3.16 -0.48 8.42
C THR A 95 1.79 -0.25 9.08
N PRO A 96 1.06 0.86 8.82
CA PRO A 96 -0.28 1.07 9.36
C PRO A 96 -1.27 -0.01 8.90
N LEU A 97 -1.15 -0.49 7.65
CA LEU A 97 -1.96 -1.59 7.12
C LEU A 97 -1.57 -2.96 7.70
N GLY A 98 -0.41 -3.09 8.35
CA GLY A 98 0.03 -4.35 8.98
C GLY A 98 0.55 -5.36 7.97
N LEU A 99 1.12 -4.86 6.90
CA LEU A 99 1.74 -5.60 5.82
C LEU A 99 3.25 -5.62 6.01
N HIS A 100 3.90 -6.63 5.45
CA HIS A 100 5.35 -6.65 5.27
C HIS A 100 5.76 -5.61 4.23
N ASN A 101 6.95 -5.04 4.41
CA ASN A 101 7.48 -4.11 3.42
C ASN A 101 7.80 -4.92 2.17
N GLY A 102 7.06 -4.69 1.09
CA GLY A 102 7.41 -5.23 -0.20
C GLY A 102 8.75 -4.66 -0.66
N HIS A 103 9.56 -5.47 -1.34
CA HIS A 103 10.61 -4.94 -2.20
C HIS A 103 9.94 -4.04 -3.26
N PHE A 104 10.54 -2.88 -3.58
CA PHE A 104 10.00 -1.89 -4.53
C PHE A 104 9.60 -2.50 -5.89
N LEU A 105 10.24 -3.60 -6.29
CA LEU A 105 9.97 -4.31 -7.56
C LEU A 105 9.14 -5.60 -7.43
N GLY A 106 8.76 -6.06 -6.23
CA GLY A 106 8.26 -7.43 -6.03
C GLY A 106 6.89 -7.62 -5.37
N ALA A 107 6.46 -6.71 -4.48
CA ALA A 107 5.18 -6.88 -3.80
C ALA A 107 4.65 -5.55 -3.24
N VAL A 108 4.34 -4.58 -4.12
CA VAL A 108 3.81 -3.26 -3.74
C VAL A 108 2.47 -3.35 -2.99
N ARG A 109 1.81 -4.49 -2.96
CA ARG A 109 0.59 -4.71 -2.16
C ARG A 109 0.81 -5.57 -0.90
N GLY A 110 2.02 -6.13 -0.75
CA GLY A 110 2.52 -6.79 0.45
C GLY A 110 1.76 -8.06 0.89
N TYR A 111 2.39 -8.81 1.80
CA TYR A 111 1.75 -9.90 2.54
C TYR A 111 1.41 -9.43 3.96
N GLY A 112 0.39 -10.04 4.58
CA GLY A 112 -0.05 -9.70 5.92
C GLY A 112 0.93 -10.18 6.99
N LYS A 113 1.12 -9.39 8.05
CA LYS A 113 1.91 -9.78 9.23
C LYS A 113 1.16 -10.72 10.19
N ARG A 114 -0.17 -10.69 10.15
CA ARG A 114 -1.09 -11.41 11.03
C ARG A 114 -2.41 -11.63 10.30
N GLU A 115 -3.16 -12.65 10.68
CA GLU A 115 -4.51 -12.91 10.15
C GLU A 115 -5.59 -12.06 10.85
N GLY A 116 -6.72 -11.88 10.16
CA GLY A 116 -7.95 -11.30 10.73
C GLY A 116 -7.88 -9.79 10.98
N LYS A 117 -6.92 -9.08 10.38
CA LYS A 117 -6.88 -7.61 10.36
C LYS A 117 -7.63 -7.08 9.15
N GLN A 118 -8.50 -6.10 9.38
CA GLN A 118 -9.23 -5.38 8.34
C GLN A 118 -8.95 -3.88 8.45
N SER A 119 -8.74 -3.24 7.30
CA SER A 119 -8.49 -1.80 7.21
C SER A 119 -9.29 -1.22 6.05
N TRP A 120 -9.87 -0.04 6.26
CA TRP A 120 -10.53 0.74 5.21
C TRP A 120 -9.74 2.00 4.94
N VAL A 121 -9.42 2.23 3.68
CA VAL A 121 -8.75 3.43 3.21
C VAL A 121 -9.72 4.21 2.33
N PHE A 122 -9.99 5.46 2.67
CA PHE A 122 -10.64 6.38 1.73
C PHE A 122 -9.58 7.07 0.88
N VAL A 123 -9.76 7.02 -0.43
CA VAL A 123 -8.88 7.67 -1.41
C VAL A 123 -9.58 8.95 -1.86
N GLY A 124 -8.96 10.09 -1.57
CA GLY A 124 -9.45 11.42 -1.90
C GLY A 124 -8.42 12.25 -2.66
N GLY A 125 -8.73 13.53 -2.89
CA GLY A 125 -7.89 14.45 -3.66
C GLY A 125 -8.29 14.54 -5.14
N THR A 126 -7.35 14.96 -5.98
CA THR A 126 -7.52 15.14 -7.42
C THR A 126 -7.00 13.91 -8.16
N ASN A 127 -7.65 13.54 -9.27
CA ASN A 127 -7.10 12.46 -10.09
C ASN A 127 -5.91 12.99 -10.91
N PRO A 128 -4.74 12.33 -10.87
CA PRO A 128 -3.78 12.44 -11.94
C PRO A 128 -4.37 11.79 -13.20
N ASP A 129 -5.09 12.57 -14.00
CA ASP A 129 -5.46 12.12 -15.35
C ASP A 129 -4.17 11.59 -16.01
N MET A 130 -4.10 10.31 -16.38
CA MET A 130 -2.90 9.67 -16.93
C MET A 130 -2.83 9.80 -18.46
N GLY A 131 -3.34 10.89 -19.01
CA GLY A 131 -2.96 11.30 -20.36
C GLY A 131 -1.43 11.42 -20.46
N PHE A 132 -0.85 10.97 -21.57
CA PHE A 132 0.57 11.18 -21.89
C PHE A 132 1.01 12.66 -21.73
N TRP A 133 0.06 13.59 -21.84
CA TRP A 133 0.25 15.03 -21.69
C TRP A 133 0.01 15.59 -20.28
N SER A 134 -0.53 14.82 -19.35
CA SER A 134 -0.88 15.28 -17.99
C SER A 134 0.09 14.82 -16.90
N LEU A 135 1.03 13.93 -17.22
CA LEU A 135 2.17 13.58 -16.39
C LEU A 135 3.01 14.78 -15.88
N PRO A 136 3.31 15.83 -16.69
CA PRO A 136 4.00 17.02 -16.20
C PRO A 136 3.16 17.90 -15.24
N VAL A 137 1.86 17.62 -15.12
CA VAL A 137 0.87 18.42 -14.37
C VAL A 137 0.34 17.67 -13.13
N ALA A 138 0.68 16.39 -12.97
CA ALA A 138 0.25 15.55 -11.86
C ALA A 138 0.67 16.12 -10.49
N VAL A 139 1.80 16.83 -10.41
CA VAL A 139 2.32 17.47 -9.19
C VAL A 139 1.79 18.90 -9.00
N ALA A 140 1.17 19.51 -10.03
CA ALA A 140 0.85 20.93 -10.07
C ALA A 140 -0.64 21.27 -9.86
N ARG A 141 -1.53 20.29 -9.65
CA ARG A 141 -2.94 20.61 -9.39
C ARG A 141 -3.15 21.02 -7.94
N ALA A 142 -2.95 22.31 -7.71
CA ALA A 142 -3.18 22.96 -6.43
C ALA A 142 -4.66 23.04 -6.00
N ASN A 143 -5.62 22.39 -6.66
CA ASN A 143 -7.03 22.36 -6.23
C ASN A 143 -7.81 21.17 -6.84
N GLY A 144 -8.25 20.28 -5.95
CA GLY A 144 -9.35 19.31 -6.06
C GLY A 144 -10.15 19.32 -7.36
N SER A 145 -9.73 18.52 -8.32
CA SER A 145 -10.62 18.02 -9.36
C SER A 145 -10.63 16.50 -9.31
N CYS A 146 -11.58 15.98 -8.57
CA CYS A 146 -12.04 14.64 -8.82
C CYS A 146 -12.37 14.43 -10.31
N VAL A 147 -12.29 13.19 -10.77
CA VAL A 147 -12.85 12.79 -12.08
C VAL A 147 -14.35 13.11 -12.12
N ASP A 148 -14.99 13.00 -10.95
CA ASP A 148 -16.41 13.22 -10.73
C ASP A 148 -16.75 14.68 -10.42
N PRO A 149 -18.03 15.08 -10.56
CA PRO A 149 -18.48 16.43 -10.20
C PRO A 149 -18.05 16.81 -8.77
N PRO A 150 -17.58 18.06 -8.52
CA PRO A 150 -17.04 18.47 -7.22
C PRO A 150 -17.95 18.14 -6.03
N ALA A 151 -19.26 18.33 -6.20
CA ALA A 151 -20.26 18.05 -5.16
C ALA A 151 -20.24 16.59 -4.67
N MET A 152 -19.92 15.64 -5.54
CA MET A 152 -19.85 14.22 -5.19
C MET A 152 -18.65 13.92 -4.29
N CYS A 153 -17.49 14.48 -4.63
CA CYS A 153 -16.29 14.33 -3.82
C CYS A 153 -16.37 15.00 -2.48
N GLU A 154 -16.92 16.22 -2.44
CA GLU A 154 -17.21 16.90 -1.19
C GLU A 154 -18.19 16.07 -0.33
N GLY A 155 -19.22 15.49 -0.97
CA GLY A 155 -20.18 14.60 -0.32
C GLY A 155 -19.54 13.36 0.32
N TYR A 156 -18.71 12.63 -0.43
CA TYR A 156 -18.03 11.43 0.08
C TYR A 156 -16.91 11.75 1.07
N THR A 157 -16.17 12.84 0.87
CA THR A 157 -15.18 13.34 1.84
C THR A 157 -15.85 13.69 3.17
N ALA A 158 -16.93 14.47 3.13
CA ALA A 158 -17.71 14.82 4.33
C ALA A 158 -18.37 13.57 4.95
N GLY A 159 -18.84 12.65 4.13
CA GLY A 159 -19.37 11.36 4.57
C GLY A 159 -18.32 10.52 5.30
N TYR A 160 -17.10 10.46 4.77
CA TYR A 160 -16.00 9.72 5.39
C TYR A 160 -15.53 10.39 6.68
N GLN A 161 -15.41 11.72 6.71
CA GLN A 161 -15.12 12.47 7.94
C GLN A 161 -16.14 12.13 9.04
N ARG A 162 -17.43 12.17 8.72
CA ARG A 162 -18.50 11.82 9.65
C ARG A 162 -18.41 10.38 10.13
N LEU A 163 -17.93 9.47 9.28
CA LEU A 163 -17.73 8.06 9.62
C LEU A 163 -16.60 7.89 10.65
N VAL A 164 -15.46 8.56 10.43
CA VAL A 164 -14.32 8.61 11.34
C VAL A 164 -14.73 9.23 12.69
N ASP A 165 -15.44 10.37 12.65
CA ASP A 165 -15.96 11.04 13.85
C ASP A 165 -16.89 10.11 14.66
N GLN A 166 -17.79 9.41 13.96
CA GLN A 166 -18.70 8.45 14.59
C GLN A 166 -17.93 7.30 15.25
N GLN A 167 -16.92 6.74 14.57
CA GLN A 167 -16.12 5.67 15.14
C GLN A 167 -15.35 6.13 16.39
N ARG A 168 -14.81 7.35 16.36
CA ARG A 168 -14.11 7.94 17.50
C ARG A 168 -15.04 8.17 18.69
N ALA A 169 -16.24 8.66 18.45
CA ALA A 169 -17.26 8.88 19.47
C ALA A 169 -17.74 7.55 20.08
N ASN A 170 -17.95 6.53 19.26
CA ASN A 170 -18.50 5.23 19.67
C ASN A 170 -17.43 4.17 19.90
N LYS A 171 -16.51 4.40 20.86
CA LYS A 171 -15.44 3.44 21.21
C LYS A 171 -15.95 2.03 21.55
N THR A 172 -17.18 1.90 22.04
CA THR A 172 -17.84 0.64 22.42
C THR A 172 -18.54 -0.09 21.27
N ALA A 173 -18.89 0.61 20.18
CA ALA A 173 -19.46 -0.01 18.98
C ALA A 173 -18.37 -0.31 17.93
N GLN A 174 -17.13 -0.50 18.38
CA GLN A 174 -16.02 -0.97 17.56
C GLN A 174 -16.46 -2.26 16.86
N LEU A 175 -16.91 -2.12 15.62
CA LEU A 175 -16.88 -3.21 14.65
C LEU A 175 -15.47 -3.77 14.70
N SER A 176 -15.43 -5.07 14.98
CA SER A 176 -14.25 -5.84 15.32
C SER A 176 -12.98 -5.35 14.62
N LYS A 177 -12.05 -4.74 15.36
CA LYS A 177 -10.64 -4.56 14.95
C LYS A 177 -10.39 -3.74 13.65
N THR A 178 -11.41 -3.09 13.11
CA THR A 178 -11.30 -2.38 11.82
C THR A 178 -10.69 -0.99 12.00
N LYS A 179 -9.65 -0.69 11.21
CA LYS A 179 -8.99 0.62 11.21
C LYS A 179 -9.36 1.45 9.98
N PHE A 180 -9.36 2.76 10.15
CA PHE A 180 -9.70 3.73 9.11
C PHE A 180 -8.48 4.58 8.81
N PHE A 181 -8.20 4.74 7.52
CA PHE A 181 -7.07 5.47 6.98
C PHE A 181 -7.52 6.32 5.82
N PHE A 182 -6.76 7.36 5.48
CA PHE A 182 -7.00 8.10 4.25
C PHE A 182 -5.73 8.17 3.40
N ALA A 183 -5.92 8.25 2.08
CA ALA A 183 -4.88 8.56 1.13
C ALA A 183 -5.32 9.80 0.35
N ASP A 184 -4.58 10.89 0.48
CA ASP A 184 -4.79 12.10 -0.30
C ASP A 184 -3.87 12.05 -1.53
N CYS A 185 -4.46 11.87 -2.72
CA CYS A 185 -3.71 11.79 -3.97
C CYS A 185 -3.02 13.11 -4.34
N ASP A 186 -3.42 14.24 -3.75
CA ASP A 186 -2.72 15.52 -3.94
C ASP A 186 -1.39 15.56 -3.15
N VAL A 187 -1.28 14.78 -2.07
CA VAL A 187 -0.09 14.74 -1.20
C VAL A 187 0.79 13.51 -1.44
N SER A 188 0.16 12.35 -1.64
CA SER A 188 0.82 11.05 -1.82
C SER A 188 0.49 10.45 -3.19
N PRO A 189 0.72 11.14 -4.33
CA PRO A 189 0.26 10.69 -5.64
C PRO A 189 0.77 9.29 -6.01
N ALA A 190 2.01 8.98 -5.60
CA ALA A 190 2.61 7.67 -5.81
C ALA A 190 1.74 6.51 -5.28
N ILE A 191 1.10 6.65 -4.11
CA ILE A 191 0.27 5.58 -3.55
C ILE A 191 -0.98 5.33 -4.41
N CYS A 192 -1.58 6.41 -4.91
CA CYS A 192 -2.78 6.34 -5.75
C CYS A 192 -2.45 5.73 -7.11
N ASP A 193 -1.32 6.14 -7.71
CA ASP A 193 -0.82 5.56 -8.96
C ASP A 193 -0.51 4.06 -8.81
N TYR A 194 0.19 3.68 -7.74
CA TYR A 194 0.53 2.28 -7.48
C TYR A 194 -0.67 1.38 -7.27
N TRP A 195 -1.72 1.92 -6.66
CA TRP A 195 -2.94 1.17 -6.43
C TRP A 195 -3.88 1.21 -7.62
N ALA A 196 -3.57 2.03 -8.64
CA ALA A 196 -4.51 2.42 -9.69
C ALA A 196 -5.84 2.92 -9.09
N ALA A 197 -5.75 3.63 -7.95
CA ALA A 197 -6.89 4.11 -7.20
C ALA A 197 -7.19 5.56 -7.59
N ASN A 198 -8.44 5.80 -8.00
CA ASN A 198 -8.93 7.14 -8.27
C ASN A 198 -9.48 7.76 -6.97
N PRO A 199 -9.55 9.10 -6.86
CA PRO A 199 -10.31 9.76 -5.80
C PRO A 199 -11.77 9.31 -5.78
N SER A 200 -12.41 9.42 -4.62
CA SER A 200 -13.74 8.86 -4.37
C SER A 200 -13.77 7.34 -4.49
N MET A 201 -12.78 6.68 -3.90
CA MET A 201 -12.71 5.23 -3.82
C MET A 201 -12.53 4.78 -2.37
N MET A 202 -13.15 3.65 -2.03
CA MET A 202 -12.86 2.94 -0.78
C MET A 202 -12.01 1.71 -1.10
N VAL A 203 -10.91 1.55 -0.38
CA VAL A 203 -10.05 0.38 -0.47
C VAL A 203 -10.19 -0.41 0.84
N HIS A 204 -10.64 -1.65 0.73
CA HIS A 204 -10.68 -2.59 1.83
C HIS A 204 -9.47 -3.52 1.76
N VAL A 205 -8.69 -3.58 2.84
CA VAL A 205 -7.53 -4.45 2.96
C VAL A 205 -7.77 -5.45 4.08
N GLU A 206 -7.86 -6.72 3.72
CA GLU A 206 -8.10 -7.82 4.63
C GLU A 206 -6.94 -8.82 4.59
N THR A 207 -6.33 -9.06 5.75
CA THR A 207 -5.35 -10.14 5.92
C THR A 207 -6.06 -11.42 6.32
N MET A 208 -5.86 -12.51 5.57
CA MET A 208 -6.57 -13.77 5.74
C MET A 208 -5.65 -14.98 5.63
N LYS A 209 -6.23 -16.17 5.84
CA LYS A 209 -5.56 -17.46 5.62
C LYS A 209 -5.49 -17.76 4.11
N PRO A 210 -4.55 -18.62 3.66
CA PRO A 210 -3.50 -19.29 4.44
C PRO A 210 -2.44 -18.33 4.97
N CYS A 211 -1.76 -18.76 6.03
CA CYS A 211 -0.55 -18.10 6.52
C CYS A 211 0.58 -19.12 6.59
N GLN A 212 1.79 -18.71 6.21
CA GLN A 212 2.97 -19.57 6.22
C GLN A 212 4.20 -18.85 6.77
N PHE A 213 5.14 -19.64 7.27
CA PHE A 213 6.46 -19.14 7.65
C PHE A 213 7.37 -19.19 6.43
N MET A 214 8.05 -18.08 6.14
CA MET A 214 9.04 -17.98 5.09
C MET A 214 10.33 -17.41 5.63
N THR A 215 11.46 -17.83 5.05
CA THR A 215 12.76 -17.26 5.38
C THR A 215 13.01 -16.08 4.46
N ASP A 216 13.08 -14.89 5.04
CA ASP A 216 13.44 -13.66 4.34
C ASP A 216 14.95 -13.44 4.40
N HIS A 217 15.53 -13.11 3.26
CA HIS A 217 16.95 -12.88 3.05
C HIS A 217 17.13 -11.48 2.48
N TYR A 218 17.19 -10.48 3.37
CA TYR A 218 17.53 -9.13 2.96
C TYR A 218 19.05 -9.03 2.77
N GLU A 219 19.51 -8.43 1.68
CA GLU A 219 20.94 -8.33 1.34
C GLU A 219 21.77 -7.82 2.53
N GLY A 220 22.74 -8.64 2.98
CA GLY A 220 23.64 -8.32 4.08
C GLY A 220 23.10 -8.56 5.50
N GLU A 221 21.83 -8.97 5.67
CA GLU A 221 21.27 -9.32 6.96
C GLU A 221 21.24 -10.84 7.21
N ARG A 222 21.19 -11.24 8.48
CA ARG A 222 20.97 -12.66 8.85
C ARG A 222 19.57 -13.09 8.40
N PRO A 223 19.39 -14.34 7.93
CA PRO A 223 18.07 -14.85 7.54
C PRO A 223 17.08 -14.69 8.68
N ARG A 224 15.89 -14.16 8.38
CA ARG A 224 14.82 -13.95 9.36
C ARG A 224 13.62 -14.81 9.01
N LEU A 225 13.06 -15.48 10.01
CA LEU A 225 11.79 -16.20 9.84
C LEU A 225 10.64 -15.21 9.92
N VAL A 226 9.90 -15.07 8.84
CA VAL A 226 8.79 -14.14 8.68
C VAL A 226 7.48 -14.92 8.56
N TYR A 227 6.45 -14.49 9.28
CA TYR A 227 5.11 -15.05 9.15
C TYR A 227 4.31 -14.22 8.13
N LEU A 228 3.97 -14.83 7.00
CA LEU A 228 3.22 -14.21 5.92
C LEU A 228 1.78 -14.74 5.91
N CYS A 229 0.82 -13.85 5.79
CA CYS A 229 -0.59 -14.19 5.59
C CYS A 229 -1.06 -13.65 4.24
N SER A 230 -2.01 -14.34 3.61
CA SER A 230 -2.64 -13.87 2.38
C SER A 230 -3.31 -12.52 2.60
N VAL A 231 -3.39 -11.70 1.56
CA VAL A 231 -4.00 -10.37 1.61
C VAL A 231 -4.97 -10.23 0.47
N LYS A 232 -6.20 -9.81 0.80
CA LYS A 232 -7.22 -9.42 -0.15
C LYS A 232 -7.34 -7.90 -0.15
N TRP A 233 -7.16 -7.31 -1.32
CA TRP A 233 -7.42 -5.90 -1.59
C TRP A 233 -8.70 -5.81 -2.40
N THR A 234 -9.67 -5.02 -1.94
CA THR A 234 -10.90 -4.77 -2.68
C THR A 234 -11.06 -3.27 -2.88
N TYR A 235 -11.13 -2.86 -4.14
CA TYR A 235 -11.28 -1.49 -4.60
C TYR A 235 -12.75 -1.25 -4.97
N ILE A 236 -13.37 -0.27 -4.33
CA ILE A 236 -14.79 0.06 -4.49
C ILE A 236 -14.90 1.50 -4.94
N ALA A 237 -15.24 1.70 -6.21
CA ALA A 237 -15.50 3.03 -6.75
C ALA A 237 -16.80 3.60 -6.17
N LEU A 238 -16.82 4.92 -5.92
CA LEU A 238 -18.00 5.64 -5.46
C LEU A 238 -18.47 6.58 -6.58
N PRO A 239 -19.79 6.75 -6.77
CA PRO A 239 -20.88 6.16 -6.01
C PRO A 239 -21.10 4.69 -6.37
N ILE A 240 -21.61 3.92 -5.42
CA ILE A 240 -21.99 2.54 -5.71
C ILE A 240 -23.33 2.55 -6.44
N GLU A 241 -23.37 1.99 -7.64
CA GLU A 241 -24.59 1.94 -8.45
C GLU A 241 -25.69 1.10 -7.78
N LYS A 242 -25.31 -0.02 -7.14
CA LYS A 242 -26.22 -0.98 -6.51
C LYS A 242 -25.74 -1.37 -5.12
N MET A 243 -26.49 -0.98 -4.10
CA MET A 243 -26.26 -1.44 -2.73
C MET A 243 -26.90 -2.81 -2.51
N PRO A 244 -26.29 -3.70 -1.70
CA PRO A 244 -26.84 -5.02 -1.39
C PRO A 244 -28.07 -4.99 -0.47
N PHE A 245 -28.55 -3.80 -0.10
CA PHE A 245 -29.74 -3.61 0.71
C PHE A 245 -30.63 -2.51 0.13
N ASN A 246 -31.94 -2.71 0.24
CA ASN A 246 -32.94 -1.76 -0.22
C ASN A 246 -33.37 -0.86 0.94
N ARG A 247 -32.94 0.42 0.91
CA ARG A 247 -33.48 1.42 1.83
C ARG A 247 -34.80 1.96 1.29
N LYS A 248 -35.82 1.99 2.15
CA LYS A 248 -37.08 2.67 1.88
C LYS A 248 -37.33 3.74 2.93
N VAL A 249 -37.81 4.91 2.49
CA VAL A 249 -38.18 6.02 3.37
C VAL A 249 -39.64 6.39 3.14
N TRP A 250 -40.28 6.89 4.20
CA TRP A 250 -41.62 7.43 4.10
C TRP A 250 -41.54 8.86 3.59
N ILE A 251 -42.16 9.12 2.44
CA ILE A 251 -42.41 10.49 1.95
C ILE A 251 -43.93 10.67 1.95
N ALA A 252 -44.41 11.51 2.88
CA ALA A 252 -45.81 11.53 3.29
C ALA A 252 -46.27 10.11 3.69
N ASP A 253 -47.28 9.56 3.02
CA ASP A 253 -47.87 8.24 3.32
C ASP A 253 -47.39 7.14 2.37
N LYS A 254 -46.31 7.38 1.60
CA LYS A 254 -45.77 6.40 0.65
C LYS A 254 -44.36 6.00 1.01
N LEU A 255 -44.15 4.69 1.10
CA LEU A 255 -42.84 4.08 1.28
C LEU A 255 -42.14 3.98 -0.07
N VAL A 256 -41.18 4.86 -0.34
CA VAL A 256 -40.43 4.92 -1.61
C VAL A 256 -38.98 4.49 -1.43
N PRO A 257 -38.34 3.90 -2.46
CA PRO A 257 -36.90 3.70 -2.45
C PRO A 257 -36.19 5.06 -2.33
N ALA A 258 -35.23 5.15 -1.42
CA ALA A 258 -34.33 6.29 -1.36
C ALA A 258 -32.92 5.81 -1.66
N PHE A 259 -32.24 6.50 -2.56
CA PHE A 259 -30.81 6.32 -2.71
C PHE A 259 -30.14 6.71 -1.40
N PRO A 260 -29.27 5.85 -0.85
CA PRO A 260 -28.54 6.18 0.35
C PRO A 260 -27.63 7.38 0.08
N SER A 261 -27.53 8.28 1.07
CA SER A 261 -26.57 9.37 1.00
C SER A 261 -25.14 8.85 0.99
N GLU A 262 -24.17 9.69 0.65
CA GLU A 262 -22.75 9.36 0.57
C GLU A 262 -22.26 8.75 1.89
N TYR A 263 -22.60 9.38 3.02
CA TYR A 263 -22.35 8.85 4.35
C TYR A 263 -23.02 7.49 4.59
N GLU A 264 -24.25 7.27 4.15
CA GLU A 264 -24.95 6.01 4.37
C GLU A 264 -24.37 4.87 3.54
N GLN A 265 -23.92 5.15 2.31
CA GLN A 265 -23.20 4.19 1.48
C GLN A 265 -21.90 3.76 2.16
N LEU A 266 -21.08 4.74 2.55
CA LEU A 266 -19.82 4.51 3.27
C LEU A 266 -20.05 3.75 4.57
N ARG A 267 -21.02 4.20 5.37
CA ARG A 267 -21.35 3.57 6.64
C ARG A 267 -21.77 2.13 6.44
N ALA A 268 -22.63 1.85 5.47
CA ALA A 268 -23.14 0.51 5.30
C ALA A 268 -22.05 -0.47 4.83
N MET A 269 -21.10 -0.02 4.00
CA MET A 269 -19.94 -0.84 3.62
C MET A 269 -19.12 -1.29 4.82
N VAL A 270 -18.94 -0.41 5.80
CA VAL A 270 -18.07 -0.71 6.94
C VAL A 270 -18.81 -1.35 8.11
N TRP A 271 -20.10 -1.05 8.29
CA TRP A 271 -20.89 -1.52 9.44
C TRP A 271 -21.53 -2.90 9.27
N TYR A 272 -21.75 -3.36 8.04
CA TYR A 272 -22.42 -4.63 7.80
C TYR A 272 -21.44 -5.64 7.23
N ASP A 273 -21.27 -6.75 7.95
CA ASP A 273 -20.52 -7.89 7.47
C ASP A 273 -21.15 -8.43 6.17
N GLY A 274 -20.32 -8.92 5.24
CA GLY A 274 -20.80 -9.49 3.98
C GLY A 274 -21.02 -8.48 2.85
N VAL A 275 -20.97 -7.17 3.11
CA VAL A 275 -21.21 -6.15 2.06
C VAL A 275 -20.15 -6.22 0.97
N VAL A 276 -18.88 -6.40 1.32
CA VAL A 276 -17.80 -6.52 0.33
C VAL A 276 -18.04 -7.71 -0.61
N GLN A 277 -18.41 -8.86 -0.06
CA GLN A 277 -18.72 -10.07 -0.81
C GLN A 277 -19.93 -9.87 -1.72
N ALA A 278 -20.96 -9.18 -1.23
CA ALA A 278 -22.14 -8.88 -2.04
C ALA A 278 -21.85 -7.88 -3.17
N LEU A 279 -20.95 -6.91 -2.96
CA LEU A 279 -20.52 -5.98 -4.01
C LEU A 279 -19.67 -6.67 -5.09
N GLU A 280 -18.88 -7.68 -4.71
CA GLU A 280 -18.15 -8.53 -5.67
C GLU A 280 -19.12 -9.28 -6.60
N GLU A 281 -20.23 -9.80 -6.08
CA GLU A 281 -21.28 -10.44 -6.90
C GLU A 281 -21.92 -9.48 -7.92
N PHE A 282 -21.92 -8.17 -7.64
CA PHE A 282 -22.45 -7.16 -8.55
C PHE A 282 -21.41 -6.63 -9.55
N ASN A 283 -20.19 -7.19 -9.59
CA ASN A 283 -19.07 -6.69 -10.39
C ASN A 283 -18.81 -5.19 -10.16
N SER A 284 -19.13 -4.67 -8.96
CA SER A 284 -18.96 -3.26 -8.61
C SER A 284 -17.61 -2.99 -7.94
N THR A 285 -16.74 -4.00 -7.91
CA THR A 285 -15.44 -3.95 -7.25
C THR A 285 -14.35 -4.58 -8.10
N THR A 286 -13.12 -4.10 -7.95
CA THR A 286 -11.93 -4.81 -8.41
C THR A 286 -11.25 -5.43 -7.20
N THR A 287 -10.89 -6.71 -7.29
CA THR A 287 -10.27 -7.42 -6.17
C THR A 287 -8.94 -8.01 -6.60
N ASP A 288 -7.90 -7.72 -5.82
CA ASP A 288 -6.59 -8.31 -5.95
C ASP A 288 -6.30 -9.20 -4.75
N TYR A 289 -5.92 -10.44 -5.02
CA TYR A 289 -5.65 -11.44 -3.98
C TYR A 289 -4.20 -11.90 -4.07
N TYR A 290 -3.50 -11.80 -2.95
CA TYR A 290 -2.12 -12.23 -2.78
C TYR A 290 -2.11 -13.45 -1.89
N ASP A 291 -1.99 -14.63 -2.50
CA ASP A 291 -1.94 -15.87 -1.75
C ASP A 291 -0.56 -16.07 -1.12
N ALA A 292 -0.51 -16.20 0.20
CA ALA A 292 0.74 -16.49 0.88
C ALA A 292 1.32 -17.84 0.43
N SER A 293 0.51 -18.83 0.03
CA SER A 293 1.00 -20.13 -0.45
C SER A 293 1.71 -20.05 -1.80
N GLU A 294 1.45 -19.01 -2.59
CA GLU A 294 2.12 -18.74 -3.87
C GLU A 294 3.37 -17.85 -3.70
N ALA A 295 3.65 -17.41 -2.47
CA ALA A 295 4.82 -16.59 -2.21
C ALA A 295 6.10 -17.37 -2.54
N ILE A 296 6.81 -16.89 -3.56
CA ILE A 296 8.06 -17.48 -4.01
C ILE A 296 9.12 -17.16 -2.96
N PRO A 297 9.75 -18.16 -2.33
CA PRO A 297 10.88 -17.91 -1.45
C PRO A 297 11.98 -17.22 -2.25
N LEU A 298 12.55 -16.14 -1.70
CA LEU A 298 13.73 -15.54 -2.28
C LEU A 298 14.80 -16.62 -2.43
N PRO A 299 15.53 -16.67 -3.56
CA PRO A 299 16.55 -17.68 -3.78
C PRO A 299 17.49 -17.66 -2.57
N GLU A 300 17.67 -18.82 -1.95
CA GLU A 300 18.60 -18.96 -0.85
C GLU A 300 19.97 -18.47 -1.33
N PRO A 301 20.69 -17.65 -0.55
CA PRO A 301 22.03 -17.24 -0.93
C PRO A 301 22.85 -18.52 -1.17
N GLU A 302 23.56 -18.59 -2.29
CA GLU A 302 24.40 -19.74 -2.62
C GLU A 302 25.42 -19.92 -1.50
N ILE A 303 25.20 -20.93 -0.65
CA ILE A 303 26.08 -21.24 0.45
C ILE A 303 27.31 -21.89 -0.16
N ASP A 304 28.35 -21.09 -0.40
CA ASP A 304 29.63 -21.59 -0.88
C ASP A 304 30.29 -22.40 0.26
N LEU A 305 30.06 -23.72 0.25
CA LEU A 305 30.57 -24.70 1.23
C LEU A 305 32.08 -24.91 1.00
N GLY A 306 32.88 -23.87 1.20
CA GLY A 306 34.33 -23.92 0.98
C GLY A 306 35.16 -22.90 1.76
N VAL A 307 34.51 -21.94 2.46
CA VAL A 307 35.24 -20.96 3.28
C VAL A 307 35.21 -21.40 4.74
N GLU A 308 36.25 -22.13 5.16
CA GLU A 308 36.51 -22.43 6.57
C GLU A 308 36.46 -21.13 7.39
N GLY A 309 35.57 -21.08 8.39
CA GLY A 309 35.56 -20.03 9.42
C GLY A 309 34.39 -19.03 9.42
N LYS A 310 33.44 -19.09 8.47
CA LYS A 310 32.32 -18.09 8.41
C LYS A 310 30.91 -18.62 8.70
N TYR A 311 30.71 -19.93 8.85
CA TYR A 311 29.38 -20.55 8.94
C TYR A 311 29.03 -21.20 10.29
N ASP A 312 29.73 -20.85 11.38
CA ASP A 312 29.23 -21.10 12.75
C ASP A 312 27.88 -20.42 13.03
N SER A 313 27.51 -19.42 12.21
CA SER A 313 26.25 -18.69 12.28
C SER A 313 25.02 -19.53 11.90
N LEU A 314 25.11 -20.41 10.89
CA LEU A 314 23.99 -21.26 10.47
C LEU A 314 23.74 -22.39 11.47
N GLN A 315 24.81 -23.00 11.99
CA GLN A 315 24.70 -24.02 13.02
C GLN A 315 24.17 -23.45 14.34
N SER A 316 24.61 -22.24 14.72
CA SER A 316 24.07 -21.56 15.91
C SER A 316 22.61 -21.13 15.73
N VAL A 317 22.20 -20.64 14.56
CA VAL A 317 20.79 -20.35 14.25
C VAL A 317 19.93 -21.61 14.30
N GLY A 318 20.40 -22.71 13.70
CA GLY A 318 19.70 -24.00 13.77
C GLY A 318 19.55 -24.51 15.21
N GLN A 319 20.59 -24.36 16.05
CA GLN A 319 20.54 -24.72 17.46
C GLN A 319 19.59 -23.82 18.27
N ASP A 320 19.57 -22.52 18.00
CA ASP A 320 18.69 -21.58 18.71
C ASP A 320 17.22 -21.76 18.32
N LEU A 321 16.93 -22.03 17.04
CA LEU A 321 15.59 -22.40 16.58
C LEU A 321 15.13 -23.72 17.20
N ALA A 322 15.99 -24.74 17.26
CA ALA A 322 15.68 -26.00 17.91
C ALA A 322 15.38 -25.81 19.42
N LYS A 323 16.17 -24.99 20.12
CA LYS A 323 15.91 -24.63 21.53
C LYS A 323 14.58 -23.87 21.69
N GLY A 324 14.30 -22.92 20.80
CA GLY A 324 13.06 -22.14 20.79
C GLY A 324 11.84 -23.04 20.63
N TYR A 325 11.87 -23.94 19.66
CA TYR A 325 10.81 -24.92 19.43
C TYR A 325 10.60 -25.85 20.63
N MET A 326 11.68 -26.37 21.22
CA MET A 326 11.60 -27.25 22.40
C MET A 326 11.00 -26.55 23.62
N ARG A 327 11.31 -25.27 23.85
CA ARG A 327 10.67 -24.46 24.91
C ARG A 327 9.19 -24.25 24.67
N LEU A 328 8.80 -23.94 23.43
CA LEU A 328 7.41 -23.71 23.05
C LEU A 328 6.58 -24.99 23.21
N ARG A 329 7.12 -26.12 22.76
CA ARG A 329 6.51 -27.44 22.93
C ARG A 329 6.34 -27.78 24.41
N GLY A 330 7.36 -27.59 25.25
CA GLY A 330 7.28 -27.85 26.69
C GLY A 330 6.23 -27.00 27.41
N LYS A 331 6.05 -25.73 27.02
CA LYS A 331 4.99 -24.87 27.55
C LYS A 331 3.58 -25.36 27.19
N ILE A 332 3.40 -25.92 26.00
CA ILE A 332 2.11 -26.44 25.54
C ILE A 332 1.82 -27.81 26.17
N THR A 333 2.83 -28.66 26.33
CA THR A 333 2.67 -30.02 26.86
C THR A 333 2.78 -30.12 28.38
N GLY A 334 3.12 -29.02 29.07
CA GLY A 334 3.38 -29.01 30.52
C GLY A 334 4.71 -29.66 30.92
N GLN A 335 5.55 -30.07 29.96
CA GLN A 335 6.85 -30.68 30.23
C GLN A 335 7.94 -29.61 30.38
N ARG A 336 8.65 -29.64 31.51
CA ARG A 336 9.86 -28.81 31.68
C ARG A 336 11.00 -29.41 30.87
N VAL A 337 11.51 -28.63 29.92
CA VAL A 337 12.73 -28.94 29.17
C VAL A 337 13.88 -28.17 29.83
N ASN A 338 14.96 -28.86 30.18
CA ASN A 338 16.14 -28.23 30.79
C ASN A 338 16.92 -27.39 29.76
N GLU A 339 17.88 -26.57 30.22
CA GLU A 339 18.62 -25.62 29.37
C GLU A 339 19.42 -26.27 28.22
N THR A 340 19.64 -27.60 28.28
CA THR A 340 20.31 -28.38 27.23
C THR A 340 19.35 -28.99 26.21
N GLY A 341 18.04 -28.75 26.34
CA GLY A 341 17.05 -29.29 25.40
C GLY A 341 16.71 -30.77 25.64
N LYS A 342 17.14 -31.37 26.75
CA LYS A 342 16.77 -32.73 27.12
C LYS A 342 15.50 -32.72 27.98
N TYR A 343 14.64 -33.71 27.75
CA TYR A 343 13.49 -33.95 28.60
C TYR A 343 13.97 -34.48 29.95
N ASP A 344 13.50 -33.86 31.03
CA ASP A 344 13.75 -34.35 32.39
C ASP A 344 12.80 -35.53 32.62
N SER A 345 13.30 -36.75 32.39
CA SER A 345 12.51 -38.00 32.48
C SER A 345 12.20 -38.42 33.92
N ASP A 346 12.80 -37.76 34.91
CA ASP A 346 12.92 -38.32 36.26
C ASP A 346 11.96 -37.71 37.30
N ARG A 347 10.83 -37.14 36.85
CA ARG A 347 9.73 -36.79 37.76
C ARG A 347 8.42 -37.45 37.31
N PRO A 348 7.84 -38.37 38.10
CA PRO A 348 6.47 -38.79 37.89
C PRO A 348 5.55 -37.58 38.11
N PHE A 349 4.54 -37.47 37.24
CA PHE A 349 3.48 -36.47 37.28
C PHE A 349 2.83 -36.43 38.68
N MET A 350 2.78 -35.24 39.29
CA MET A 350 1.83 -34.88 40.35
C MET A 350 0.80 -33.93 39.78
#